data_AF-D9Y288-F1
#
_entry.id   AF-D9Y288-F1
#
_cell.length_a   1.000
_cell.length_b   1.000
_cell.length_c   1.000
_cell.angle_alpha   90.00
_cell.angle_beta   90.00
_cell.angle_gamma   90.00
#
_symmetry.space_group_name_H-M   'P 1'
#
loop_
_entity.id
_entity.type
_entity.pdbx_description
1 polymer ?
#
loop_
_entity_poly.entity_id
_entity_poly.type
_entity_poly.pdbx_seq_one_letter_code
_entity_poly.pdbx_strand_id
1 'polypeptide(L)'
;MITQRAYAVEPWTVRERSLDLGVLAQSESVFALSNGHVGWRGNLDEGEPHGLPGSYLNGVHELHPLPYAEAGYGYPESGQTVINVTNGKVIRLLVDDEPFDLRYGRLVSHERTLDLRRGVLERVCEWTSPAGSTVRVRSTRLVSLTQRAVAAVAYEVEPVDSRTRVVVQSELVANESLPGPDGDPRAARALKSPLEPEEDLAKDCRLRLVHRTRRSGLRVAVAADHVVDGPERTTTGCESNVDMARLTVTAVLEPGQRLRVEKLVAHGWSATRSRPAMSDQVAAALAAAAHSGW
;
A
#
# COMPACT_ATOMS: atom_id res chain seq x y z
N MET A 1 -8.24 11.98 -21.73
CA MET A 1 -9.36 12.78 -21.17
C MET A 1 -10.20 11.83 -20.34
N ILE A 2 -10.53 12.17 -19.08
CA ILE A 2 -11.40 11.34 -18.24
C ILE A 2 -12.81 11.41 -18.83
N THR A 3 -13.24 10.35 -19.51
CA THR A 3 -14.55 10.31 -20.20
C THR A 3 -15.68 9.85 -19.30
N GLN A 4 -15.37 9.29 -18.12
CA GLN A 4 -16.36 8.79 -17.19
C GLN A 4 -16.85 9.85 -16.20
N ARG A 5 -18.16 9.89 -15.98
CA ARG A 5 -18.83 10.69 -14.94
C ARG A 5 -18.81 10.01 -13.56
N ALA A 6 -17.77 9.22 -13.27
CA ALA A 6 -17.71 8.42 -12.04
C ALA A 6 -17.51 9.29 -10.78
N TYR A 7 -17.01 10.52 -10.95
CA TYR A 7 -16.71 11.42 -9.84
C TYR A 7 -17.75 12.54 -9.72
N ALA A 8 -18.30 12.72 -8.52
CA ALA A 8 -19.13 13.88 -8.22
C ALA A 8 -18.28 15.16 -8.24
N VAL A 9 -18.87 16.26 -8.71
CA VAL A 9 -18.23 17.59 -8.67
C VAL A 9 -18.58 18.22 -7.32
N GLU A 10 -17.63 18.20 -6.39
CA GLU A 10 -17.77 18.76 -5.05
C GLU A 10 -16.58 19.71 -4.76
N PRO A 11 -16.74 20.79 -3.98
CA PRO A 11 -15.71 21.84 -3.87
C PRO A 11 -14.37 21.39 -3.30
N TRP A 12 -14.38 20.43 -2.37
CA TRP A 12 -13.20 19.98 -1.62
C TRP A 12 -13.08 18.46 -1.57
N THR A 13 -13.81 17.78 -2.44
CA THR A 13 -14.00 16.34 -2.35
C THR A 13 -14.03 15.75 -3.74
N VAL A 14 -13.28 14.68 -3.94
CA VAL A 14 -13.45 13.80 -5.10
C VAL A 14 -14.13 12.54 -4.60
N ARG A 15 -15.34 12.26 -5.09
CA ARG A 15 -16.17 11.14 -4.61
C ARG A 15 -16.52 10.19 -5.74
N GLU A 16 -16.17 8.93 -5.58
CA GLU A 16 -16.55 7.81 -6.45
C GLU A 16 -17.61 6.96 -5.73
N ARG A 17 -18.84 6.92 -6.27
CA ARG A 17 -19.98 6.19 -5.66
C ARG A 17 -20.18 4.77 -6.17
N SER A 18 -19.38 4.36 -7.16
CA SER A 18 -19.44 3.05 -7.77
C SER A 18 -18.06 2.70 -8.31
N LEU A 19 -17.60 1.48 -8.05
CA LEU A 19 -16.33 1.01 -8.57
C LEU A 19 -16.50 0.45 -9.99
N ASP A 20 -15.69 0.93 -10.92
CA ASP A 20 -15.55 0.34 -12.25
C ASP A 20 -14.15 -0.27 -12.41
N LEU A 21 -14.12 -1.60 -12.52
CA LEU A 21 -12.87 -2.36 -12.65
C LEU A 21 -12.14 -2.07 -13.98
N GLY A 22 -12.84 -1.60 -15.01
CA GLY A 22 -12.27 -1.27 -16.31
C GLY A 22 -11.40 0.00 -16.32
N VAL A 23 -11.47 0.82 -15.27
CA VAL A 23 -10.72 2.09 -15.17
C VAL A 23 -9.89 2.22 -13.89
N LEU A 24 -9.55 1.11 -13.23
CA LEU A 24 -8.79 1.14 -11.96
C LEU A 24 -7.52 1.98 -12.05
N ALA A 25 -6.71 1.81 -13.10
CA ALA A 25 -5.47 2.57 -13.29
C ALA A 25 -5.70 4.10 -13.30
N GLN A 26 -6.84 4.55 -13.81
CA GLN A 26 -7.22 5.95 -13.81
C GLN A 26 -7.66 6.38 -12.40
N SER A 27 -8.61 5.67 -11.77
CA SER A 27 -9.08 6.02 -10.42
C SER A 27 -7.95 6.02 -9.40
N GLU A 28 -7.04 5.04 -9.46
CA GLU A 28 -5.84 4.98 -8.63
C GLU A 28 -4.92 6.19 -8.76
N SER A 29 -4.90 6.83 -9.93
CA SER A 29 -4.14 8.06 -10.14
C SER A 29 -4.86 9.27 -9.53
N VAL A 30 -6.18 9.34 -9.72
CA VAL A 30 -7.03 10.43 -9.19
C VAL A 30 -7.03 10.44 -7.66
N PHE A 31 -7.08 9.26 -7.04
CA PHE A 31 -7.12 9.09 -5.58
C PHE A 31 -5.73 8.96 -4.92
N ALA A 32 -4.66 9.33 -5.62
CA ALA A 32 -3.30 9.25 -5.08
C ALA A 32 -3.09 10.25 -3.92
N LEU A 33 -2.31 9.82 -2.92
CA LEU A 33 -1.91 10.61 -1.76
C LEU A 33 -0.40 10.86 -1.78
N SER A 34 0.03 12.08 -1.49
CA SER A 34 1.45 12.40 -1.40
C SER A 34 1.73 13.64 -0.55
N ASN A 35 2.92 13.68 0.03
CA ASN A 35 3.50 14.85 0.71
C ASN A 35 4.77 15.36 0.00
N GLY A 36 5.00 14.95 -1.25
CA GLY A 36 6.21 15.28 -2.02
C GLY A 36 7.45 14.44 -1.66
N HIS A 37 7.44 13.71 -0.54
CA HIS A 37 8.46 12.71 -0.20
C HIS A 37 7.98 11.28 -0.45
N VAL A 38 6.82 10.93 0.09
CA VAL A 38 6.13 9.65 -0.10
C VAL A 38 4.97 9.88 -1.06
N GLY A 39 4.77 8.96 -2.01
CA GLY A 39 3.62 8.94 -2.91
C GLY A 39 2.99 7.57 -2.93
N TRP A 40 1.71 7.48 -2.59
CA TRP A 40 0.92 6.26 -2.70
C TRP A 40 -0.19 6.45 -3.73
N ARG A 41 -0.26 5.56 -4.72
CA ARG A 41 -1.44 5.50 -5.59
C ARG A 41 -2.67 5.11 -4.77
N GLY A 42 -3.84 5.57 -5.20
CA GLY A 42 -5.14 5.27 -4.62
C GLY A 42 -5.63 3.85 -4.94
N ASN A 43 -4.73 2.86 -4.90
CA ASN A 43 -5.09 1.44 -5.00
C ASN A 43 -6.01 1.05 -3.86
N LEU A 44 -6.83 0.03 -4.12
CA LEU A 44 -7.62 -0.63 -3.09
C LEU A 44 -6.69 -1.25 -2.03
N ASP A 45 -7.17 -1.32 -0.79
CA ASP A 45 -6.35 -1.73 0.36
C ASP A 45 -5.95 -3.21 0.26
N GLU A 46 -6.83 -4.06 -0.26
CA GLU A 46 -6.68 -5.50 -0.47
C GLU A 46 -5.55 -5.89 -1.44
N GLY A 47 -4.96 -4.93 -2.14
CA GLY A 47 -3.85 -5.12 -3.07
C GLY A 47 -4.27 -5.70 -4.43
N GLU A 48 -5.36 -6.44 -4.52
CA GLU A 48 -5.98 -6.88 -5.78
C GLU A 48 -7.51 -6.75 -5.74
N PRO A 49 -8.17 -6.40 -6.86
CA PRO A 49 -7.57 -6.06 -8.15
C PRO A 49 -6.91 -4.68 -8.14
N HIS A 50 -5.96 -4.46 -9.06
CA HIS A 50 -5.34 -3.16 -9.29
C HIS A 50 -5.11 -2.94 -10.79
N GLY A 51 -5.07 -1.68 -11.21
CA GLY A 51 -4.64 -1.29 -12.55
C GLY A 51 -3.12 -1.16 -12.62
N LEU A 52 -2.55 -0.33 -11.75
CA LEU A 52 -1.11 -0.16 -11.58
C LEU A 52 -0.82 0.06 -10.09
N PRO A 53 -0.19 -0.89 -9.39
CA PRO A 53 0.15 -0.68 -7.99
C PRO A 53 1.35 0.28 -7.93
N GLY A 54 1.35 1.21 -6.96
CA GLY A 54 2.47 2.14 -6.83
C GLY A 54 2.63 2.75 -5.45
N SER A 55 3.88 2.70 -4.99
CA SER A 55 4.42 3.35 -3.80
C SER A 55 5.78 3.92 -4.20
N TYR A 56 5.97 5.23 -4.05
CA TYR A 56 7.14 5.93 -4.55
C TYR A 56 7.79 6.77 -3.47
N LEU A 57 9.12 6.88 -3.54
CA LEU A 57 9.88 7.82 -2.73
C LEU A 57 10.65 8.78 -3.63
N ASN A 58 10.47 10.07 -3.38
CA ASN A 58 11.15 11.11 -4.14
C ASN A 58 12.67 10.94 -4.03
N GLY A 59 13.33 10.77 -5.18
CA GLY A 59 14.77 10.54 -5.32
C GLY A 59 15.17 9.07 -5.48
N VAL A 60 14.28 8.11 -5.22
CA VAL A 60 14.54 6.69 -5.46
C VAL A 60 14.28 6.35 -6.93
N HIS A 61 15.32 5.85 -7.59
CA HIS A 61 15.30 5.49 -8.99
C HIS A 61 16.24 4.29 -9.22
N GLU A 62 16.07 3.60 -10.34
CA GLU A 62 16.98 2.58 -10.81
C GLU A 62 17.61 3.00 -12.15
N LEU A 63 18.86 2.58 -12.35
CA LEU A 63 19.57 2.79 -13.61
C LEU A 63 19.21 1.70 -14.60
N HIS A 64 19.00 2.06 -15.86
CA HIS A 64 18.89 1.11 -16.97
C HIS A 64 19.83 1.53 -18.11
N PRO A 65 20.48 0.58 -18.79
CA PRO A 65 21.34 0.91 -19.91
C PRO A 65 20.52 1.53 -21.04
N LEU A 66 21.09 2.51 -21.74
CA LEU A 66 20.55 3.05 -22.98
C LEU A 66 21.40 2.53 -24.16
N PRO A 67 21.04 1.37 -24.75
CA PRO A 67 21.80 0.85 -25.87
C PRO A 67 21.56 1.71 -27.11
N TYR A 68 22.62 2.35 -27.60
CA TYR A 68 22.62 3.03 -28.89
C TYR A 68 23.17 2.09 -29.97
N ALA A 69 22.62 2.18 -31.18
CA ALA A 69 23.15 1.44 -32.33
C ALA A 69 24.57 1.91 -32.72
N GLU A 70 24.87 3.19 -32.51
CA GLU A 70 26.16 3.81 -32.74
C GLU A 70 26.52 4.71 -31.54
N ALA A 71 27.78 4.67 -31.11
CA ALA A 71 28.25 5.49 -30.00
C ALA A 71 28.51 6.93 -30.48
N GLY A 72 27.86 7.91 -29.85
CA GLY A 72 28.08 9.34 -30.08
C GLY A 72 28.69 10.02 -28.86
N TYR A 73 29.65 10.93 -29.06
CA TYR A 73 30.20 11.74 -27.97
C TYR A 73 29.09 12.53 -27.28
N GLY A 74 28.99 12.39 -25.95
CA GLY A 74 27.98 13.07 -25.13
C GLY A 74 26.63 12.35 -25.00
N TYR A 75 26.46 11.15 -25.55
CA TYR A 75 25.25 10.36 -25.32
C TYR A 75 25.23 9.75 -23.92
N PRO A 76 24.10 9.81 -23.20
CA PRO A 76 24.01 9.27 -21.84
C PRO A 76 24.05 7.75 -21.86
N GLU A 77 25.01 7.15 -21.16
CA GLU A 77 25.19 5.68 -21.13
C GLU A 77 24.04 4.95 -20.42
N SER A 78 23.30 5.64 -19.56
CA SER A 78 22.18 5.10 -18.79
C SER A 78 21.07 6.10 -18.57
N GLY A 79 19.85 5.59 -18.41
CA GLY A 79 18.68 6.34 -17.99
C GLY A 79 18.36 6.07 -16.53
N GLN A 80 17.70 7.03 -15.88
CA GLN A 80 17.14 6.89 -14.54
C GLN A 80 15.62 6.74 -14.64
N THR A 81 15.08 5.72 -13.99
CA THR A 81 13.63 5.51 -13.91
C THR A 81 13.20 5.44 -12.46
N VAL A 82 12.19 6.22 -12.08
CA VAL A 82 11.55 6.08 -10.77
C VAL A 82 10.94 4.69 -10.69
N ILE A 83 11.27 3.96 -9.63
CA ILE A 83 10.79 2.61 -9.41
C ILE A 83 9.77 2.58 -8.28
N ASN A 84 8.97 1.52 -8.28
CA ASN A 84 8.14 1.18 -7.15
C ASN A 84 9.03 0.74 -5.97
N VAL A 85 8.75 1.26 -4.78
CA VAL A 85 9.40 0.85 -3.53
C VAL A 85 8.50 -0.13 -2.77
N THR A 86 8.97 -0.61 -1.62
CA THR A 86 8.17 -1.45 -0.71
C THR A 86 6.81 -0.83 -0.44
N ASN A 87 5.77 -1.54 -0.84
CA ASN A 87 4.38 -1.16 -0.70
C ASN A 87 3.94 -1.41 0.75
N GLY A 88 3.64 -0.32 1.46
CA GLY A 88 3.19 -0.36 2.85
C GLY A 88 1.68 -0.26 3.03
N LYS A 89 0.89 -0.11 1.97
CA LYS A 89 -0.55 0.17 2.08
C LYS A 89 -1.43 -1.10 2.10
N VAL A 90 -0.86 -2.26 1.78
CA VAL A 90 -1.63 -3.51 1.59
C VAL A 90 -2.19 -4.02 2.92
N ILE A 91 -3.50 -4.26 2.93
CA ILE A 91 -4.28 -4.91 3.99
C ILE A 91 -5.29 -5.84 3.31
N ARG A 92 -5.04 -7.15 3.36
CA ARG A 92 -5.92 -8.18 2.83
C ARG A 92 -6.91 -8.63 3.89
N LEU A 93 -8.10 -9.03 3.47
CA LEU A 93 -9.14 -9.55 4.35
C LEU A 93 -9.61 -10.91 3.83
N LEU A 94 -9.76 -11.87 4.72
CA LEU A 94 -10.52 -13.09 4.47
C LEU A 94 -11.76 -13.11 5.37
N VAL A 95 -12.88 -13.55 4.83
CA VAL A 95 -14.20 -13.61 5.46
C VAL A 95 -14.67 -15.06 5.36
N ASP A 96 -14.67 -15.79 6.48
CA ASP A 96 -14.99 -17.23 6.52
C ASP A 96 -14.20 -18.05 5.48
N ASP A 97 -12.89 -17.79 5.38
CA ASP A 97 -11.93 -18.35 4.41
C ASP A 97 -12.06 -17.87 2.96
N GLU A 98 -13.04 -17.02 2.65
CA GLU A 98 -13.16 -16.39 1.33
C GLU A 98 -12.34 -15.10 1.25
N PRO A 99 -11.46 -14.92 0.25
CA PRO A 99 -10.73 -13.67 0.10
C PRO A 99 -11.69 -12.53 -0.27
N PHE A 100 -11.57 -11.41 0.43
CA PHE A 100 -12.22 -10.15 0.06
C PHE A 100 -11.53 -9.62 -1.21
N ASP A 101 -12.14 -9.92 -2.34
CA ASP A 101 -11.70 -9.52 -3.67
C ASP A 101 -12.91 -9.05 -4.46
N LEU A 102 -12.87 -7.81 -4.95
CA LEU A 102 -14.02 -7.16 -5.59
C LEU A 102 -14.37 -7.74 -6.97
N ARG A 103 -13.53 -8.62 -7.53
CA ARG A 103 -13.86 -9.39 -8.74
C ARG A 103 -14.81 -10.54 -8.44
N TYR A 104 -14.82 -11.02 -7.20
CA TYR A 104 -15.60 -12.16 -6.73
C TYR A 104 -16.57 -11.72 -5.63
N GLY A 105 -17.61 -12.52 -5.35
CA GLY A 105 -18.68 -12.11 -4.44
C GLY A 105 -19.54 -10.97 -5.00
N ARG A 106 -20.32 -10.33 -4.11
CA ARG A 106 -21.28 -9.27 -4.48
C ARG A 106 -20.99 -7.99 -3.71
N LEU A 107 -20.52 -6.97 -4.42
CA LEU A 107 -20.37 -5.61 -3.89
C LEU A 107 -21.75 -4.94 -3.79
N VAL A 108 -22.27 -4.82 -2.57
CA VAL A 108 -23.61 -4.25 -2.29
C VAL A 108 -23.56 -2.73 -2.36
N SER A 109 -22.54 -2.12 -1.77
CA SER A 109 -22.29 -0.68 -1.83
C SER A 109 -20.79 -0.41 -1.78
N HIS A 110 -20.36 0.68 -2.43
CA HIS A 110 -18.96 1.08 -2.43
C HIS A 110 -18.84 2.58 -2.67
N GLU A 111 -18.17 3.27 -1.76
CA GLU A 111 -17.85 4.67 -1.89
C GLU A 111 -16.37 4.91 -1.56
N ARG A 112 -15.69 5.71 -2.39
CA ARG A 112 -14.38 6.29 -2.09
C ARG A 112 -14.45 7.80 -2.13
N THR A 113 -13.84 8.44 -1.15
CA THR A 113 -13.85 9.89 -0.97
C THR A 113 -12.43 10.37 -0.67
N LEU A 114 -11.86 11.18 -1.57
CA LEU A 114 -10.66 11.96 -1.27
C LEU A 114 -11.09 13.33 -0.76
N ASP A 115 -10.84 13.58 0.52
CA ASP A 115 -11.04 14.86 1.15
C ASP A 115 -9.79 15.72 1.00
N LEU A 116 -9.88 16.76 0.17
CA LEU A 116 -8.76 17.64 -0.17
C LEU A 116 -8.40 18.62 0.97
N ARG A 117 -9.29 18.82 1.95
CA ARG A 117 -9.01 19.66 3.12
C ARG A 117 -8.25 18.89 4.19
N ARG A 118 -8.69 17.67 4.47
CA ARG A 118 -8.07 16.78 5.47
C ARG A 118 -6.86 16.03 4.90
N GLY A 119 -6.77 15.87 3.56
CA GLY A 119 -5.71 15.11 2.90
C GLY A 119 -5.84 13.60 3.13
N VAL A 120 -7.07 13.11 3.30
CA VAL A 120 -7.36 11.69 3.58
C VAL A 120 -8.16 11.07 2.45
N LEU A 121 -7.88 9.80 2.15
CA LEU A 121 -8.71 8.95 1.32
C LEU A 121 -9.52 8.02 2.22
N GLU A 122 -10.84 8.14 2.15
CA GLU A 122 -11.80 7.34 2.91
C GLU A 122 -12.50 6.38 1.96
N ARG A 123 -12.78 5.16 2.43
CA ARG A 123 -13.54 4.16 1.70
C ARG A 123 -14.52 3.48 2.63
N VAL A 124 -15.74 3.25 2.14
CA VAL A 124 -16.75 2.42 2.79
C VAL A 124 -17.31 1.47 1.76
N CYS A 125 -17.35 0.18 2.06
CA CYS A 125 -18.03 -0.79 1.20
C CYS A 125 -18.69 -1.90 2.00
N GLU A 126 -19.80 -2.41 1.46
CA GLU A 126 -20.45 -3.63 1.92
C GLU A 126 -20.32 -4.69 0.85
N TRP A 127 -19.83 -5.85 1.25
CA TRP A 127 -19.55 -6.96 0.35
C TRP A 127 -20.06 -8.26 0.95
N THR A 128 -20.78 -9.02 0.14
CA THR A 128 -21.20 -10.38 0.45
C THR A 128 -20.23 -11.36 -0.22
N SER A 129 -19.60 -12.23 0.57
CA SER A 129 -18.71 -13.27 0.07
C SER A 129 -19.46 -14.28 -0.82
N PRO A 130 -18.76 -15.07 -1.67
CA PRO A 130 -19.38 -16.17 -2.40
C PRO A 130 -20.13 -17.16 -1.50
N ALA A 131 -19.67 -17.34 -0.26
CA ALA A 131 -20.30 -18.18 0.75
C ALA A 131 -21.52 -17.54 1.44
N GLY A 132 -21.83 -16.26 1.16
CA GLY A 132 -23.02 -15.56 1.66
C GLY A 132 -22.81 -14.69 2.90
N SER A 133 -21.59 -14.60 3.44
CA SER A 133 -21.29 -13.75 4.60
C SER A 133 -21.13 -12.29 4.16
N THR A 134 -21.91 -11.39 4.75
CA THR A 134 -21.82 -9.94 4.46
C THR A 134 -20.96 -9.24 5.50
N VAL A 135 -19.95 -8.50 5.05
CA VAL A 135 -19.15 -7.60 5.88
C VAL A 135 -19.22 -6.18 5.37
N ARG A 136 -19.07 -5.23 6.30
CA ARG A 136 -18.81 -3.83 6.01
C ARG A 136 -17.35 -3.53 6.32
N VAL A 137 -16.67 -2.94 5.35
CA VAL A 137 -15.29 -2.48 5.47
C VAL A 137 -15.28 -0.96 5.44
N ARG A 138 -14.56 -0.36 6.39
CA ARG A 138 -14.23 1.07 6.37
C ARG A 138 -12.73 1.22 6.40
N SER A 139 -12.18 2.03 5.50
CA SER A 139 -10.77 2.40 5.56
C SER A 139 -10.58 3.90 5.45
N THR A 140 -9.57 4.41 6.14
CA THR A 140 -9.12 5.80 6.04
C THR A 140 -7.62 5.79 5.97
N ARG A 141 -7.05 6.48 4.99
CA ARG A 141 -5.60 6.53 4.79
C ARG A 141 -5.11 7.92 4.48
N LEU A 142 -3.87 8.18 4.89
CA LEU A 142 -3.18 9.44 4.64
C LEU A 142 -1.70 9.23 4.35
N VAL A 143 -1.09 10.23 3.71
CA VAL A 143 0.35 10.45 3.67
C VAL A 143 0.60 11.78 4.39
N SER A 144 1.33 11.76 5.50
CA SER A 144 1.35 12.88 6.44
C SER A 144 2.07 14.10 5.85
N LEU A 145 1.44 15.27 5.92
CA LEU A 145 2.07 16.54 5.56
C LEU A 145 2.98 17.09 6.67
N THR A 146 2.78 16.66 7.92
CA THR A 146 3.57 17.11 9.08
C THR A 146 4.72 16.18 9.41
N GLN A 147 4.56 14.89 9.14
CA GLN A 147 5.58 13.86 9.35
C GLN A 147 6.03 13.30 8.01
N ARG A 148 7.08 13.91 7.44
CA ARG A 148 7.58 13.66 6.08
C ARG A 148 7.67 12.17 5.69
N ALA A 149 8.13 11.32 6.60
CA ALA A 149 8.39 9.90 6.35
C ALA A 149 7.17 9.00 6.55
N VAL A 150 6.05 9.53 7.06
CA VAL A 150 4.98 8.73 7.65
C VAL A 150 3.73 8.75 6.78
N ALA A 151 3.11 7.59 6.67
CA ALA A 151 1.77 7.39 6.14
C ALA A 151 1.01 6.48 7.10
N ALA A 152 -0.33 6.49 7.02
CA ALA A 152 -1.17 5.74 7.95
C ALA A 152 -2.40 5.16 7.25
N VAL A 153 -2.89 4.04 7.79
CA VAL A 153 -4.14 3.39 7.38
C VAL A 153 -4.90 2.97 8.65
N ALA A 154 -6.12 3.45 8.84
CA ALA A 154 -7.10 2.81 9.72
C ALA A 154 -7.98 1.91 8.87
N TYR A 155 -8.11 0.65 9.29
CA TYR A 155 -8.93 -0.35 8.60
C TYR A 155 -9.87 -1.02 9.61
N GLU A 156 -11.16 -1.01 9.31
CA GLU A 156 -12.21 -1.58 10.15
C GLU A 156 -13.03 -2.58 9.34
N VAL A 157 -13.34 -3.72 9.96
CA VAL A 157 -14.26 -4.73 9.42
C VAL A 157 -15.31 -5.09 10.46
N GLU A 158 -16.57 -5.13 10.00
CA GLU A 158 -17.76 -5.45 10.80
C GLU A 158 -18.60 -6.49 10.05
N PRO A 159 -19.05 -7.59 10.68
CA PRO A 159 -20.11 -8.42 10.12
C PRO A 159 -21.43 -7.65 10.11
N VAL A 160 -22.22 -7.83 9.05
CA VAL A 160 -23.53 -7.17 8.89
C VAL A 160 -24.65 -8.04 9.43
N ASP A 161 -24.72 -9.30 9.00
CA ASP A 161 -25.90 -10.16 9.23
C ASP A 161 -25.65 -11.30 10.22
N SER A 162 -24.45 -11.89 10.21
CA SER A 162 -24.14 -13.13 10.90
C SER A 162 -22.77 -13.10 11.57
N ARG A 163 -22.57 -14.01 12.52
CA ARG A 163 -21.25 -14.27 13.10
C ARG A 163 -20.27 -14.68 12.01
N THR A 164 -19.11 -14.03 11.97
CA THR A 164 -18.12 -14.20 10.89
C THR A 164 -16.72 -14.29 11.46
N ARG A 165 -15.93 -15.24 10.95
CA ARG A 165 -14.48 -15.26 11.18
C ARG A 165 -13.80 -14.36 10.16
N VAL A 166 -13.02 -13.40 10.64
CA VAL A 166 -12.22 -12.52 9.81
C VAL A 166 -10.73 -12.76 10.04
N VAL A 167 -9.96 -12.72 8.95
CA VAL A 167 -8.50 -12.73 9.00
C VAL A 167 -8.01 -11.51 8.23
N VAL A 168 -7.39 -10.56 8.93
CA VAL A 168 -6.78 -9.36 8.34
C VAL A 168 -5.27 -9.57 8.22
N GLN A 169 -4.72 -9.41 7.03
CA GLN A 169 -3.28 -9.51 6.77
C GLN A 169 -2.75 -8.16 6.29
N SER A 170 -2.02 -7.47 7.17
CA SER A 170 -1.34 -6.22 6.85
C SER A 170 0.08 -6.51 6.39
N GLU A 171 0.46 -6.03 5.20
CA GLU A 171 1.71 -6.43 4.54
C GLU A 171 2.62 -5.23 4.25
N LEU A 172 3.93 -5.49 4.29
CA LEU A 172 4.95 -4.77 3.54
C LEU A 172 5.36 -5.66 2.38
N VAL A 173 5.26 -5.19 1.14
CA VAL A 173 5.57 -5.98 -0.07
C VAL A 173 6.58 -5.25 -0.94
N ALA A 174 7.78 -5.80 -1.08
CA ALA A 174 8.79 -5.35 -2.04
C ALA A 174 8.67 -6.12 -3.35
N ASN A 175 9.24 -5.57 -4.42
CA ASN A 175 9.29 -6.21 -5.75
C ASN A 175 7.92 -6.70 -6.28
N GLU A 176 6.84 -5.98 -5.96
CA GLU A 176 5.49 -6.37 -6.39
C GLU A 176 5.39 -6.48 -7.92
N SER A 177 4.66 -7.50 -8.38
CA SER A 177 4.45 -7.75 -9.80
C SER A 177 3.70 -6.58 -10.42
N LEU A 178 4.37 -5.87 -11.33
CA LEU A 178 3.75 -4.80 -12.10
C LEU A 178 3.12 -5.36 -13.38
N PRO A 179 2.04 -4.74 -13.90
CA PRO A 179 1.59 -4.98 -15.26
C PRO A 179 2.76 -4.88 -16.24
N GLY A 180 2.79 -5.77 -17.24
CA GLY A 180 3.86 -5.79 -18.24
C GLY A 180 3.97 -4.43 -18.95
N PRO A 181 5.20 -3.98 -19.30
CA PRO A 181 5.37 -2.73 -20.02
C PRO A 181 4.66 -2.79 -21.38
N ASP A 182 4.12 -1.66 -21.83
CA ASP A 182 3.48 -1.46 -23.13
C ASP A 182 4.50 -1.58 -24.29
N GLY A 183 5.06 -2.77 -24.49
CA GLY A 183 5.81 -3.13 -25.69
C GLY A 183 7.20 -2.52 -25.86
N ASP A 184 7.74 -1.72 -24.92
CA ASP A 184 9.14 -1.26 -25.00
C ASP A 184 10.11 -2.23 -24.27
N PRO A 185 10.86 -3.07 -25.00
CA PRO A 185 11.80 -4.02 -24.41
C PRO A 185 13.00 -3.36 -23.72
N ARG A 186 13.27 -2.07 -23.95
CA ARG A 186 14.42 -1.34 -23.39
C ARG A 186 14.24 -0.99 -21.92
N ALA A 187 13.01 -0.73 -21.48
CA ALA A 187 12.68 -0.49 -20.08
C ALA A 187 12.49 -1.81 -19.28
N ALA A 188 12.12 -2.90 -19.96
CA ALA A 188 11.45 -4.04 -19.35
C ALA A 188 12.33 -4.94 -18.46
N ARG A 189 13.61 -5.15 -18.80
CA ARG A 189 14.41 -6.22 -18.15
C ARG A 189 15.19 -5.74 -16.92
N ALA A 190 15.73 -4.52 -16.95
CA ALA A 190 16.50 -3.96 -15.84
C ALA A 190 15.64 -3.55 -14.64
N LEU A 191 14.35 -3.27 -14.89
CA LEU A 191 13.39 -2.80 -13.89
C LEU A 191 12.54 -3.91 -13.26
N LYS A 192 12.74 -5.17 -13.66
CA LYS A 192 12.04 -6.32 -13.06
C LYS A 192 12.69 -6.65 -11.71
N SER A 193 11.98 -6.42 -10.62
CA SER A 193 12.43 -6.66 -9.24
C SER A 193 13.79 -5.98 -8.93
N PRO A 194 13.85 -4.64 -8.92
CA PRO A 194 15.10 -3.88 -8.80
C PRO A 194 15.67 -3.86 -7.38
N LEU A 195 14.90 -4.31 -6.39
CA LEU A 195 15.28 -4.25 -4.98
C LEU A 195 15.94 -5.55 -4.54
N GLU A 196 17.17 -5.48 -4.04
CA GLU A 196 17.92 -6.58 -3.45
C GLU A 196 17.75 -6.55 -1.94
N PRO A 197 17.37 -7.67 -1.29
CA PRO A 197 17.09 -7.71 0.14
C PRO A 197 18.36 -7.52 0.97
N GLU A 198 18.29 -6.69 2.01
CA GLU A 198 19.37 -6.51 3.00
C GLU A 198 18.93 -6.87 4.43
N GLU A 199 17.65 -6.67 4.78
CA GLU A 199 17.10 -7.00 6.10
C GLU A 199 15.59 -7.19 6.04
N ASP A 200 15.08 -8.15 6.82
CA ASP A 200 13.68 -8.28 7.15
C ASP A 200 13.49 -8.44 8.67
N LEU A 201 12.34 -7.99 9.16
CA LEU A 201 11.92 -8.18 10.54
C LEU A 201 10.40 -8.31 10.60
N ALA A 202 9.93 -9.33 11.31
CA ALA A 202 8.59 -9.40 11.86
C ALA A 202 8.71 -9.74 13.36
N LYS A 203 8.26 -8.82 14.20
CA LYS A 203 8.27 -9.02 15.65
C LYS A 203 7.11 -8.28 16.31
N ASP A 204 6.34 -8.99 17.12
CA ASP A 204 5.15 -8.46 17.78
C ASP A 204 4.18 -7.86 16.75
N CYS A 205 3.91 -6.55 16.81
CA CYS A 205 3.09 -5.82 15.84
C CYS A 205 3.93 -5.02 14.83
N ARG A 206 5.24 -5.24 14.78
CA ARG A 206 6.18 -4.47 13.95
C ARG A 206 6.71 -5.27 12.79
N LEU A 207 6.75 -4.62 11.63
CA LEU A 207 7.29 -5.14 10.39
C LEU A 207 8.39 -4.20 9.89
N ARG A 208 9.44 -4.73 9.27
CA ARG A 208 10.44 -3.92 8.56
C ARG A 208 11.03 -4.70 7.40
N LEU A 209 11.25 -3.99 6.30
CA LEU A 209 12.03 -4.45 5.16
C LEU A 209 13.06 -3.39 4.80
N VAL A 210 14.29 -3.82 4.54
CA VAL A 210 15.36 -2.98 3.99
C VAL A 210 15.89 -3.63 2.73
N HIS A 211 15.90 -2.85 1.67
CA HIS A 211 16.38 -3.26 0.36
C HIS A 211 17.38 -2.26 -0.20
N ARG A 212 18.14 -2.70 -1.20
CA ARG A 212 19.04 -1.84 -1.99
C ARG A 212 18.72 -1.98 -3.46
N THR A 213 18.62 -0.87 -4.18
CA THR A 213 18.50 -0.87 -5.64
C THR A 213 19.77 -1.45 -6.26
N ARG A 214 19.62 -2.35 -7.24
CA ARG A 214 20.70 -3.13 -7.82
C ARG A 214 21.79 -2.30 -8.49
N ARG A 215 21.44 -1.28 -9.27
CA ARG A 215 22.44 -0.48 -10.02
C ARG A 215 22.68 0.89 -9.43
N SER A 216 21.64 1.61 -9.03
CA SER A 216 21.80 2.93 -8.38
C SER A 216 22.32 2.85 -6.94
N GLY A 217 22.29 1.67 -6.31
CA GLY A 217 22.87 1.43 -5.00
C GLY A 217 22.19 2.13 -3.82
N LEU A 218 21.03 2.75 -4.03
CA LEU A 218 20.20 3.40 -3.01
C LEU A 218 19.59 2.39 -2.06
N ARG A 219 19.73 2.61 -0.75
CA ARG A 219 18.99 1.85 0.27
C ARG A 219 17.62 2.44 0.48
N VAL A 220 16.63 1.56 0.60
CA VAL A 220 15.25 1.86 0.95
C VAL A 220 14.89 1.05 2.19
N ALA A 221 14.38 1.71 3.22
CA ALA A 221 13.85 1.07 4.40
C ALA A 221 12.38 1.45 4.55
N VAL A 222 11.53 0.46 4.83
CA VAL A 222 10.13 0.64 5.14
C VAL A 222 9.80 -0.17 6.37
N ALA A 223 9.16 0.46 7.34
CA ALA A 223 8.70 -0.21 8.56
C ALA A 223 7.23 0.10 8.81
N ALA A 224 6.53 -0.82 9.47
CA ALA A 224 5.18 -0.60 9.96
C ALA A 224 5.06 -0.97 11.44
N ASP A 225 4.22 -0.22 12.17
CA ASP A 225 3.76 -0.54 13.52
C ASP A 225 2.23 -0.57 13.51
N HIS A 226 1.64 -1.44 14.32
CA HIS A 226 0.19 -1.67 14.31
C HIS A 226 -0.40 -1.57 15.70
N VAL A 227 -1.59 -0.97 15.77
CA VAL A 227 -2.48 -1.04 16.92
C VAL A 227 -3.72 -1.83 16.50
N VAL A 228 -4.02 -2.89 17.25
CA VAL A 228 -5.15 -3.79 16.98
C VAL A 228 -6.17 -3.63 18.10
N ASP A 229 -7.41 -3.30 17.73
CA ASP A 229 -8.56 -3.21 18.62
C ASP A 229 -9.64 -4.18 18.13
N GLY A 230 -10.08 -5.08 19.00
CA GLY A 230 -11.02 -6.14 18.64
C GLY A 230 -11.50 -6.91 19.87
N PRO A 231 -12.41 -7.88 19.70
CA PRO A 231 -12.94 -8.67 20.81
C PRO A 231 -11.85 -9.49 21.51
N GLU A 232 -12.12 -9.94 22.74
CA GLU A 232 -11.17 -10.62 23.64
C GLU A 232 -10.43 -11.81 23.00
N ARG A 233 -11.04 -12.50 22.03
CA ARG A 233 -10.45 -13.65 21.32
C ARG A 233 -9.64 -13.28 20.08
N THR A 234 -9.31 -12.00 19.90
CA THR A 234 -8.46 -11.54 18.79
C THR A 234 -7.04 -12.02 19.01
N THR A 235 -6.47 -12.66 17.99
CA THR A 235 -5.09 -13.16 18.02
C THR A 235 -4.28 -12.52 16.91
N THR A 236 -2.99 -12.36 17.16
CA THR A 236 -2.04 -11.77 16.20
C THR A 236 -0.84 -12.70 16.00
N GLY A 237 -0.35 -12.78 14.78
CA GLY A 237 0.91 -13.45 14.44
C GLY A 237 1.64 -12.68 13.35
N CYS A 238 2.96 -12.70 13.35
CA CYS A 238 3.75 -11.99 12.35
C CYS A 238 4.81 -12.91 11.74
N GLU A 239 5.10 -12.69 10.45
CA GLU A 239 6.11 -13.43 9.70
C GLU A 239 6.80 -12.49 8.71
N SER A 240 8.05 -12.80 8.35
CA SER A 240 8.77 -12.09 7.31
C SER A 240 9.63 -13.02 6.48
N ASN A 241 9.91 -12.56 5.26
CA ASN A 241 10.90 -13.10 4.34
C ASN A 241 11.53 -11.93 3.56
N VAL A 242 12.37 -12.25 2.59
CA VAL A 242 13.19 -11.28 1.85
C VAL A 242 12.40 -10.15 1.18
N ASP A 243 11.18 -10.38 0.72
CA ASP A 243 10.38 -9.40 -0.03
C ASP A 243 9.00 -9.15 0.58
N MET A 244 8.67 -9.79 1.70
CA MET A 244 7.39 -9.64 2.34
C MET A 244 7.53 -9.72 3.87
N ALA A 245 6.88 -8.80 4.57
CA ALA A 245 6.63 -8.91 6.00
C ALA A 245 5.14 -8.73 6.25
N ARG A 246 4.55 -9.54 7.12
CA ARG A 246 3.11 -9.60 7.34
C ARG A 246 2.77 -9.67 8.82
N LEU A 247 1.75 -8.92 9.21
CA LEU A 247 0.99 -9.10 10.45
C LEU A 247 -0.37 -9.72 10.09
N THR A 248 -0.67 -10.86 10.68
CA THR A 248 -1.96 -11.54 10.56
C THR A 248 -2.74 -11.35 11.86
N VAL A 249 -3.97 -10.86 11.75
CA VAL A 249 -4.91 -10.64 12.85
C VAL A 249 -6.15 -11.50 12.60
N THR A 250 -6.49 -12.38 13.54
CA THR A 250 -7.65 -13.27 13.43
C THR A 250 -8.65 -12.95 14.52
N ALA A 251 -9.90 -12.74 14.15
CA ALA A 251 -11.00 -12.53 15.08
C ALA A 251 -12.27 -13.27 14.63
N VAL A 252 -13.15 -13.56 15.58
CA VAL A 252 -14.53 -13.97 15.30
C VAL A 252 -15.42 -12.86 15.82
N LEU A 253 -16.20 -12.28 14.91
CA LEU A 253 -17.02 -11.11 15.17
C LEU A 253 -18.50 -11.50 15.16
N GLU A 254 -19.24 -11.06 16.17
CA GLU A 254 -20.71 -11.07 16.18
C GLU A 254 -21.24 -9.77 15.54
N PRO A 255 -22.48 -9.75 14.98
CA PRO A 255 -23.11 -8.52 14.52
C PRO A 255 -23.06 -7.40 15.59
N GLY A 256 -22.58 -6.22 15.19
CA GLY A 256 -22.36 -5.08 16.09
C GLY A 256 -20.98 -5.03 16.75
N GLN A 257 -20.14 -6.06 16.59
CA GLN A 257 -18.71 -6.01 16.91
C GLN A 257 -17.90 -5.55 15.69
N ARG A 258 -16.67 -5.10 15.94
CA ARG A 258 -15.72 -4.72 14.90
C ARG A 258 -14.32 -5.21 15.23
N LEU A 259 -13.51 -5.42 14.18
CA LEU A 259 -12.06 -5.48 14.28
C LEU A 259 -11.48 -4.23 13.61
N ARG A 260 -10.60 -3.54 14.31
CA ARG A 260 -9.94 -2.31 13.85
C ARG A 260 -8.42 -2.49 13.90
N VAL A 261 -7.76 -2.19 12.80
CA VAL A 261 -6.30 -2.20 12.67
C VAL A 261 -5.86 -0.81 12.24
N GLU A 262 -5.12 -0.12 13.10
CA GLU A 262 -4.38 1.08 12.73
C GLU A 262 -2.95 0.67 12.35
N LYS A 263 -2.51 1.08 11.17
CA LYS A 263 -1.18 0.82 10.62
C LYS A 263 -0.48 2.14 10.39
N LEU A 264 0.63 2.36 11.10
CA LEU A 264 1.59 3.42 10.77
C LEU A 264 2.66 2.84 9.88
N VAL A 265 3.06 3.57 8.85
CA VAL A 265 4.13 3.18 7.92
C VAL A 265 5.15 4.29 7.82
N ALA A 266 6.41 3.98 8.09
CA ALA A 266 7.52 4.88 7.89
C ALA A 266 8.36 4.45 6.68
N HIS A 267 8.67 5.41 5.82
CA HIS A 267 9.51 5.24 4.65
C HIS A 267 10.80 6.06 4.78
N GLY A 268 11.92 5.49 4.34
CA GLY A 268 13.19 6.19 4.24
C GLY A 268 14.04 5.65 3.11
N TRP A 269 14.90 6.51 2.56
CA TRP A 269 15.95 6.06 1.65
C TRP A 269 17.24 6.87 1.81
N SER A 270 18.37 6.30 1.38
CA SER A 270 19.65 7.00 1.34
C SER A 270 20.63 6.34 0.36
N ALA A 271 21.47 7.17 -0.28
CA ALA A 271 22.61 6.69 -1.07
C ALA A 271 23.86 6.35 -0.22
N THR A 272 23.93 6.85 1.02
CA THR A 272 25.17 6.82 1.82
C THR A 272 25.02 6.17 3.19
N ARG A 273 23.82 6.19 3.80
CA ARG A 273 23.59 5.59 5.12
C ARG A 273 23.77 4.07 5.07
N SER A 274 24.30 3.54 6.17
CA SER A 274 24.42 2.09 6.38
C SER A 274 23.04 1.46 6.62
N ARG A 275 22.95 0.14 6.44
CA ARG A 275 21.73 -0.63 6.73
C ARG A 275 21.21 -0.38 8.17
N PRO A 276 22.02 -0.48 9.24
CA PRO A 276 21.52 -0.18 10.60
C PRO A 276 20.97 1.24 10.75
N ALA A 277 21.65 2.25 10.18
CA ALA A 277 21.19 3.64 10.24
C ALA A 277 19.85 3.84 9.50
N MET A 278 19.62 3.11 8.42
CA MET A 278 18.33 3.10 7.72
C MET A 278 17.23 2.44 8.55
N SER A 279 17.53 1.31 9.20
CA SER A 279 16.60 0.61 10.11
C SER A 279 16.22 1.49 11.31
N ASP A 280 17.19 2.18 11.91
CA ASP A 280 16.97 3.09 13.04
C ASP A 280 16.15 4.32 12.63
N GLN A 281 16.37 4.85 11.43
CA GLN A 281 15.62 6.01 10.91
C GLN A 281 14.12 5.73 10.83
N VAL A 282 13.73 4.59 10.24
CA VAL A 282 12.30 4.25 10.09
C VAL A 282 11.67 3.85 11.42
N ALA A 283 12.43 3.20 12.30
CA ALA A 283 11.97 2.90 13.66
C ALA A 283 11.71 4.17 14.48
N ALA A 284 12.62 5.16 14.40
CA ALA A 284 12.45 6.45 15.07
C ALA A 284 11.26 7.24 14.51
N ALA A 285 11.04 7.20 13.20
CA ALA A 285 9.87 7.84 12.58
C ALA A 285 8.55 7.22 13.05
N LEU A 286 8.46 5.88 13.17
CA LEU A 286 7.29 5.21 13.75
C LEU A 286 7.07 5.58 15.22
N ALA A 287 8.14 5.63 16.02
CA ALA A 287 8.04 6.00 17.44
C ALA A 287 7.54 7.45 17.62
N ALA A 288 8.02 8.37 16.79
CA ALA A 288 7.53 9.76 16.79
C ALA A 288 6.05 9.83 16.39
N ALA A 289 5.64 9.11 15.33
CA ALA A 289 4.26 9.09 14.85
C ALA A 289 3.29 8.49 15.86
N ALA A 290 3.68 7.38 16.51
CA ALA A 290 2.87 6.75 17.54
C ALA A 290 2.66 7.65 18.76
N HIS A 291 3.63 8.52 19.07
CA HIS A 291 3.51 9.48 20.16
C HIS A 291 2.63 10.68 19.80
N SER A 292 2.73 11.21 18.59
CA SER A 292 1.98 12.40 18.16
C SER A 292 0.57 12.10 17.66
N GLY A 293 0.26 10.84 17.35
CA GLY A 293 -0.89 10.48 16.53
C GLY A 293 -0.69 10.86 15.06
N TRP A 294 -1.70 10.54 14.25
CA TRP A 294 -1.76 10.81 12.81
C TRP A 294 -3.08 11.45 12.40
#